data_AF-X1QZ30-F1
#
_entry.id   AF-X1QZ30-F1
#
_cell.length_a   1.000
_cell.length_b   1.000
_cell.length_c   1.000
_cell.angle_alpha   90.00
_cell.angle_beta   90.00
_cell.angle_gamma   90.00
#
_symmetry.space_group_name_H-M   'P 1'
#
loop_
_entity.id
_entity.type
_entity.pdbx_description
1 polymer ?
#
loop_
_entity_poly.entity_id
_entity_poly.type
_entity_poly.pdbx_seq_one_letter_code
_entity_poly.pdbx_strand_id
1 'polypeptide(L)'
;ADTGKPVIPPYLLESMAARNPHDKSFQETLDITEKVQNTTAPFQPHVPGSTKSNREVYDAKGAEVHPGDKARFEGDAATNNNDVDLTYEYTGKVRDFYRDVLGRNSIDNKGMDLVSTVNYGQNFQNAFWNGKQMTY
;
A
#
# COMPACT_ATOMS: atom_id res chain seq x y z
N ALA A 1 -6.75 7.86 12.66
CA ALA A 1 -5.37 7.37 12.45
C ALA A 1 -5.48 6.10 11.65
N ASP A 2 -4.75 5.99 10.54
CA ASP A 2 -4.68 4.73 9.79
C ASP A 2 -3.96 3.68 10.63
N THR A 3 -4.54 2.50 10.69
CA THR A 3 -3.87 1.30 11.19
C THR A 3 -3.10 0.66 10.06
N GLY A 4 -2.01 -0.03 10.34
CA GLY A 4 -1.20 -0.70 9.34
C GLY A 4 -0.58 -1.98 9.88
N LYS A 5 -0.42 -2.96 8.99
CA LYS A 5 0.51 -4.07 9.18
C LYS A 5 1.76 -3.76 8.36
N PRO A 6 2.78 -3.11 8.97
CA PRO A 6 4.01 -2.75 8.28
C PRO A 6 4.85 -3.97 7.92
N VAL A 7 5.59 -3.89 6.82
CA VAL A 7 6.51 -4.94 6.36
C VAL A 7 7.80 -4.89 7.17
N ILE A 8 8.37 -3.70 7.36
CA ILE A 8 9.57 -3.50 8.17
C ILE A 8 9.15 -3.26 9.63
N PRO A 9 9.58 -4.11 10.58
CA PRO A 9 9.26 -3.95 11.99
C PRO A 9 10.04 -2.77 12.64
N PRO A 10 9.50 -2.14 13.70
CA PRO A 10 10.10 -0.98 14.36
C PRO A 10 11.57 -1.16 14.76
N TYR A 11 11.94 -2.30 15.33
CA TYR A 11 13.32 -2.53 15.80
C TYR A 11 14.37 -2.51 14.68
N LEU A 12 13.99 -2.84 13.44
CA LEU A 12 14.89 -2.72 12.28
C LEU A 12 15.04 -1.25 11.88
N LEU A 13 13.96 -0.47 11.88
CA LEU A 13 14.02 0.96 11.59
C LEU A 13 14.81 1.72 12.65
N GLU A 14 14.64 1.39 13.93
CA GLU A 14 15.46 1.90 15.04
C GLU A 14 16.95 1.59 14.82
N SER A 15 17.25 0.33 14.47
CA SER A 15 18.63 -0.09 14.16
C SER A 15 19.21 0.67 12.95
N MET A 16 18.41 0.96 11.94
CA MET A 16 18.83 1.71 10.75
C MET A 16 19.02 3.20 11.06
N ALA A 17 18.14 3.81 11.85
CA ALA A 17 18.29 5.19 12.30
C ALA A 17 19.57 5.38 13.13
N ALA A 18 19.86 4.44 14.04
CA ALA A 18 21.08 4.47 14.86
C ALA A 18 22.36 4.33 14.02
N ARG A 19 22.33 3.54 12.93
CA ARG A 19 23.48 3.34 12.03
C ARG A 19 23.66 4.45 11.00
N ASN A 20 22.60 5.20 10.71
CA ASN A 20 22.58 6.26 9.70
C ASN A 20 22.09 7.58 10.32
N PRO A 21 22.83 8.17 11.29
CA PRO A 21 22.34 9.32 12.06
C PRO A 21 22.12 10.60 11.24
N HIS A 22 22.63 10.66 10.01
CA HIS A 22 22.41 11.77 9.08
C HIS A 22 21.19 11.58 8.18
N ASP A 23 20.65 10.36 8.09
CA ASP A 23 19.48 10.03 7.29
C ASP A 23 18.24 9.98 8.17
N LYS A 24 17.44 11.05 8.14
CA LYS A 24 16.23 11.18 8.93
C LYS A 24 15.09 10.26 8.48
N SER A 25 15.17 9.71 7.27
CA SER A 25 14.08 8.91 6.70
C SER A 25 13.74 7.69 7.57
N PHE A 26 14.73 7.07 8.20
CA PHE A 26 14.51 5.93 9.09
C PHE A 26 13.75 6.30 10.37
N GLN A 27 14.05 7.47 10.95
CA GLN A 27 13.33 7.95 12.14
C GLN A 27 11.90 8.38 11.78
N GLU A 28 11.74 9.13 10.68
CA GLU A 28 10.42 9.55 10.20
C GLU A 28 9.54 8.33 9.84
N THR A 29 10.13 7.31 9.20
CA THR A 29 9.47 6.04 8.91
C THR A 29 9.12 5.27 10.18
N LEU A 30 10.00 5.27 11.20
CA LEU A 30 9.74 4.62 12.49
C LEU A 30 8.53 5.25 13.18
N ASP A 31 8.47 6.57 13.25
CA ASP A 31 7.37 7.31 13.88
C ASP A 31 6.01 6.98 13.23
N ILE A 32 5.98 6.92 11.89
CA ILE A 32 4.78 6.48 11.13
C ILE A 32 4.47 5.01 11.41
N THR A 33 5.49 4.13 11.39
CA THR A 33 5.35 2.69 11.58
C THR A 33 4.75 2.35 12.95
N GLU A 34 5.21 2.99 14.02
CA GLU A 34 4.67 2.81 15.36
C GLU A 34 3.22 3.29 15.47
N LYS A 35 2.91 4.44 14.86
CA LYS A 35 1.54 4.99 14.82
C LYS A 35 0.56 4.04 14.13
N VAL A 36 0.94 3.47 12.99
CA VAL A 36 0.07 2.56 12.24
C VAL A 36 -0.03 1.17 12.90
N GLN A 37 1.05 0.67 13.50
CA GLN A 37 1.05 -0.65 14.16
C GLN A 37 0.24 -0.66 15.47
N ASN A 38 0.28 0.43 16.24
CA ASN A 38 -0.38 0.52 17.56
C ASN A 38 -1.89 0.83 17.48
N THR A 39 -2.42 1.04 16.28
CA THR A 39 -3.87 1.15 16.07
C THR A 39 -4.39 -0.15 15.47
N THR A 40 -5.64 -0.51 15.75
CA THR A 40 -6.30 -1.67 15.13
C THR A 40 -7.49 -1.17 14.31
N ALA A 41 -7.42 -1.31 12.99
CA ALA A 41 -8.54 -1.12 12.08
C ALA A 41 -9.06 -2.49 11.65
N PRO A 42 -10.38 -2.71 11.70
CA PRO A 42 -10.95 -3.91 11.13
C PRO A 42 -10.68 -3.93 9.63
N PHE A 43 -10.60 -5.14 9.07
CA PHE A 43 -10.65 -5.32 7.62
C PHE A 43 -11.90 -4.63 7.07
N GLN A 44 -11.72 -3.67 6.17
CA GLN A 44 -12.79 -2.92 5.55
C GLN A 44 -12.68 -3.12 4.04
N PRO A 45 -13.58 -3.93 3.44
CA PRO A 45 -13.60 -4.11 2.00
C PRO A 45 -13.84 -2.76 1.32
N HIS A 46 -12.94 -2.35 0.44
CA HIS A 46 -13.17 -1.23 -0.45
C HIS A 46 -14.01 -1.74 -1.64
N VAL A 47 -15.22 -1.20 -1.83
CA VAL A 47 -16.12 -1.63 -2.91
C VAL A 47 -16.74 -0.43 -3.66
N PRO A 48 -16.00 0.27 -4.54
CA PRO A 48 -16.62 1.16 -5.52
C PRO A 48 -17.01 0.37 -6.79
N GLY A 49 -18.25 -0.11 -6.82
CA GLY A 49 -18.94 -0.44 -8.09
C GLY A 49 -18.45 -1.67 -8.88
N SER A 50 -17.49 -2.46 -8.39
CA SER A 50 -16.96 -3.64 -9.07
C SER A 50 -17.07 -4.91 -8.21
N THR A 51 -17.49 -6.01 -8.83
CA THR A 51 -17.36 -7.39 -8.29
C THR A 51 -16.20 -8.15 -8.97
N LYS A 52 -15.34 -7.42 -9.68
CA LYS A 52 -14.35 -7.94 -10.62
C LYS A 52 -12.91 -7.84 -10.11
N SER A 53 -12.70 -7.36 -8.88
CA SER A 53 -11.37 -7.15 -8.32
C SER A 53 -10.54 -6.23 -9.23
N ASN A 54 -11.05 -5.01 -9.45
CA ASN A 54 -10.33 -4.01 -10.24
C ASN A 54 -9.09 -3.55 -9.48
N ARG A 55 -8.07 -3.15 -10.21
CA ARG A 55 -6.87 -2.52 -9.65
C ARG A 55 -7.01 -1.01 -9.67
N GLU A 56 -6.68 -0.38 -8.56
CA GLU A 56 -6.69 1.07 -8.42
C GLU A 56 -5.39 1.55 -7.79
N VAL A 57 -4.54 2.18 -8.59
CA VAL A 57 -3.30 2.79 -8.12
C VAL A 57 -3.48 4.29 -8.03
N TYR A 58 -3.16 4.83 -6.86
CA TYR A 58 -3.17 6.23 -6.52
C TYR A 58 -1.75 6.72 -6.19
N ASP A 59 -1.51 8.01 -6.33
CA ASP A 59 -0.24 8.68 -6.04
C ASP A 59 -0.45 9.72 -4.93
N ALA A 60 0.24 9.53 -3.81
CA ALA A 60 0.22 10.45 -2.68
C ALA A 60 1.15 11.66 -2.88
N LYS A 61 2.01 11.66 -3.90
CA LYS A 61 2.90 12.78 -4.28
C LYS A 61 3.78 13.28 -3.13
N GLY A 62 4.21 12.37 -2.27
CA GLY A 62 5.06 12.64 -1.12
C GLY A 62 4.32 13.15 0.12
N ALA A 63 2.98 13.14 0.12
CA ALA A 63 2.17 13.48 1.28
C ALA A 63 1.73 12.22 2.05
N GLU A 64 1.45 12.36 3.34
CA GLU A 64 0.90 11.26 4.16
C GLU A 64 -0.63 11.20 4.04
N VAL A 65 -1.14 11.05 2.81
CA VAL A 65 -2.58 11.06 2.49
C VAL A 65 -3.02 9.78 1.79
N HIS A 66 -4.23 9.32 2.10
CA HIS A 66 -4.87 8.19 1.43
C HIS A 66 -6.22 8.59 0.82
N PRO A 67 -6.59 8.03 -0.36
CA PRO A 67 -5.72 7.24 -1.22
C PRO A 67 -4.74 8.12 -2.04
N GLY A 68 -4.94 9.43 -2.10
CA GLY A 68 -4.18 10.35 -2.96
C GLY A 68 -4.89 10.61 -4.30
N ASP A 69 -4.12 11.02 -5.31
CA ASP A 69 -4.66 11.31 -6.64
C ASP A 69 -4.74 10.03 -7.50
N LYS A 70 -5.75 9.92 -8.36
CA LYS A 70 -5.83 8.80 -9.32
C LYS A 70 -4.58 8.79 -10.20
N ALA A 71 -3.88 7.65 -10.23
CA ALA A 71 -2.69 7.46 -11.07
C ALA A 71 -2.95 6.48 -12.22
N ARG A 72 -3.44 5.27 -11.94
CA ARG A 72 -3.74 4.25 -12.97
C ARG A 72 -4.75 3.22 -12.49
N PHE A 73 -5.88 3.08 -13.19
CA PHE A 73 -6.95 2.13 -12.85
C PHE A 73 -7.06 0.98 -13.87
N GLU A 74 -7.93 0.00 -13.59
CA GLU A 74 -8.17 -1.14 -14.47
C GLU A 74 -8.46 -0.68 -15.92
N GLY A 75 -7.69 -1.20 -16.88
CA GLY A 75 -7.81 -0.87 -18.30
C GLY A 75 -7.09 0.41 -18.75
N ASP A 76 -6.62 1.27 -17.83
CA ASP A 76 -5.83 2.45 -18.18
C ASP A 76 -4.47 2.03 -18.78
N ALA A 77 -3.99 2.80 -19.76
CA ALA A 77 -2.67 2.62 -20.36
C ALA A 77 -1.56 2.77 -19.30
N ALA A 78 -0.38 2.21 -19.61
CA ALA A 78 0.81 2.43 -18.79
C ALA A 78 1.12 3.91 -18.66
N THR A 79 1.62 4.28 -17.48
CA THR A 79 2.12 5.62 -17.23
C THR A 79 3.59 5.71 -17.67
N ASN A 80 4.23 6.84 -17.40
CA ASN A 80 5.70 6.93 -17.44
C ASN A 80 6.29 6.99 -16.01
N ASN A 81 5.52 6.53 -15.03
CA ASN A 81 5.93 6.46 -13.63
C ASN A 81 6.10 4.99 -13.23
N ASN A 82 7.35 4.62 -12.99
CA ASN A 82 7.72 3.23 -12.70
C ASN A 82 7.06 2.69 -11.42
N ASP A 83 6.89 3.51 -10.38
CA ASP A 83 6.28 3.06 -9.12
C ASP A 83 4.79 2.79 -9.30
N VAL A 84 4.11 3.62 -10.09
CA VAL A 84 2.69 3.42 -10.47
C VAL A 84 2.54 2.15 -11.30
N ASP A 85 3.38 1.98 -12.32
CA ASP A 85 3.26 0.86 -13.25
C ASP A 85 3.63 -0.47 -12.61
N LEU A 86 4.72 -0.54 -11.84
CA LEU A 86 5.08 -1.76 -11.10
C LEU A 86 4.01 -2.13 -10.08
N THR A 87 3.49 -1.16 -9.33
CA THR A 87 2.39 -1.38 -8.38
C THR A 87 1.16 -1.95 -9.07
N TYR A 88 0.79 -1.41 -10.23
CA TYR A 88 -0.33 -1.90 -11.03
C TYR A 88 -0.15 -3.34 -11.52
N GLU A 89 1.05 -3.66 -12.02
CA GLU A 89 1.38 -4.99 -12.51
C GLU A 89 1.41 -6.03 -11.37
N TYR A 90 2.07 -5.73 -10.25
CA TYR A 90 2.16 -6.67 -9.13
C TYR A 90 0.83 -6.85 -8.40
N THR A 91 0.01 -5.80 -8.30
CA THR A 91 -1.36 -5.92 -7.80
C THR A 91 -2.19 -6.88 -8.67
N GLY A 92 -1.98 -6.86 -10.00
CA GLY A 92 -2.58 -7.82 -10.93
C GLY A 92 -2.13 -9.25 -10.69
N LYS A 93 -0.83 -9.47 -10.48
CA LYS A 93 -0.30 -10.81 -10.16
C LYS A 93 -0.86 -11.36 -8.85
N VAL A 94 -1.04 -10.51 -7.84
CA VAL A 94 -1.67 -10.92 -6.56
C VAL A 94 -3.14 -11.33 -6.79
N ARG A 95 -3.90 -10.55 -7.56
CA ARG A 95 -5.27 -10.90 -7.95
C ARG A 95 -5.34 -12.24 -8.67
N ASP A 96 -4.48 -12.42 -9.67
CA ASP A 96 -4.46 -13.62 -10.49
C ASP A 96 -4.05 -14.84 -9.66
N PHE A 97 -3.11 -14.70 -8.73
CA PHE A 97 -2.79 -15.76 -7.77
C PHE A 97 -4.00 -16.17 -6.91
N TYR A 98 -4.72 -15.20 -6.34
CA TYR A 98 -5.94 -15.49 -5.57
C TYR A 98 -6.98 -16.23 -6.42
N ARG A 99 -7.20 -15.81 -7.66
CA ARG A 99 -8.18 -16.42 -8.56
C ARG A 99 -7.74 -17.82 -9.00
N ASP A 100 -6.56 -17.93 -9.57
CA ASP A 100 -6.14 -19.12 -10.34
C ASP A 100 -5.60 -20.23 -9.45
N VAL A 101 -4.95 -19.88 -8.32
CA VAL A 101 -4.36 -20.85 -7.39
C VAL A 101 -5.30 -21.16 -6.23
N LEU A 102 -5.97 -20.14 -5.68
CA LEU A 102 -6.80 -20.29 -4.49
C LEU A 102 -8.31 -20.34 -4.78
N GLY A 103 -8.73 -20.17 -6.04
CA GLY A 103 -10.15 -20.14 -6.41
C GLY A 103 -10.93 -19.01 -5.74
N ARG A 104 -10.25 -17.92 -5.35
CA ARG A 104 -10.78 -16.83 -4.53
C ARG A 104 -10.98 -15.57 -5.36
N ASN A 105 -12.15 -14.94 -5.25
CA ASN A 105 -12.40 -13.64 -5.90
C ASN A 105 -11.85 -12.49 -5.03
N SER A 106 -10.60 -12.09 -5.26
CA SER A 106 -9.89 -11.04 -4.48
C SER A 106 -9.54 -11.42 -3.03
N ILE A 107 -8.96 -10.46 -2.29
CA ILE A 107 -8.55 -10.58 -0.89
C ILE A 107 -9.72 -10.99 0.01
N ASP A 108 -10.96 -10.60 -0.29
CA ASP A 108 -12.15 -10.87 0.53
C ASP A 108 -13.04 -12.03 0.05
N ASN A 109 -12.69 -12.66 -1.09
CA ASN A 109 -13.51 -13.64 -1.80
C ASN A 109 -14.85 -13.11 -2.35
N LYS A 110 -15.02 -11.80 -2.46
CA LYS A 110 -16.25 -11.16 -2.96
C LYS A 110 -15.97 -10.14 -4.06
N GLY A 111 -14.73 -10.07 -4.54
CA GLY A 111 -14.35 -9.19 -5.64
C GLY A 111 -13.97 -7.79 -5.20
N MET A 112 -13.52 -7.62 -3.95
CA MET A 112 -12.96 -6.35 -3.46
C MET A 112 -11.93 -5.77 -4.44
N ASP A 113 -12.03 -4.47 -4.68
CA ASP A 113 -11.05 -3.76 -5.51
C ASP A 113 -9.72 -3.66 -4.75
N LEU A 114 -8.64 -3.83 -5.50
CA LEU A 114 -7.29 -3.83 -4.99
C LEU A 114 -6.69 -2.44 -5.12
N VAL A 115 -6.81 -1.69 -4.02
CA VAL A 115 -6.34 -0.31 -3.92
C VAL A 115 -4.90 -0.26 -3.41
N SER A 116 -4.09 0.57 -4.04
CA SER A 116 -2.71 0.86 -3.67
C SER A 116 -2.41 2.35 -3.77
N THR A 117 -1.70 2.90 -2.79
CA THR A 117 -1.13 4.26 -2.85
C THR A 117 0.39 4.17 -2.90
N VAL A 118 1.00 4.81 -3.89
CA VAL A 118 2.46 4.97 -4.01
C VAL A 118 2.90 6.38 -3.61
N ASN A 119 4.20 6.57 -3.41
CA ASN A 119 4.83 7.84 -3.00
C ASN A 119 4.22 8.41 -1.73
N TYR A 120 3.95 7.54 -0.75
CA TYR A 120 3.43 7.95 0.54
C TYR A 120 4.53 8.57 1.41
N GLY A 121 4.32 9.80 1.85
CA GLY A 121 5.31 10.53 2.66
C GLY A 121 6.63 10.80 1.92
N GLN A 122 7.62 11.35 2.62
CA GLN A 122 8.93 11.67 2.05
C GLN A 122 9.94 10.58 2.40
N ASN A 123 10.58 9.98 1.38
CA ASN A 123 11.58 8.91 1.55
C ASN A 123 11.13 7.79 2.51
N PHE A 124 9.85 7.42 2.49
CA PHE A 124 9.30 6.43 3.40
C PHE A 124 9.93 5.06 3.15
N GLN A 125 10.56 4.49 4.18
CA GLN A 125 11.33 3.25 4.09
C GLN A 125 10.50 2.03 4.50
N ASN A 126 9.21 2.01 4.19
CA ASN A 126 8.32 0.91 4.56
C ASN A 126 7.18 0.76 3.57
N ALA A 127 6.39 -0.30 3.76
CA ALA A 127 5.10 -0.49 3.11
C ALA A 127 4.15 -1.12 4.13
N PHE A 128 2.84 -0.87 4.01
CA PHE A 128 1.88 -1.45 4.94
C PHE A 128 0.50 -1.66 4.32
N TRP A 129 -0.19 -2.69 4.83
CA TRP A 129 -1.62 -2.90 4.59
C TRP A 129 -2.44 -2.24 5.69
N ASN A 130 -3.34 -1.32 5.34
CA ASN A 130 -4.11 -0.56 6.33
C ASN A 130 -5.51 -1.11 6.68
N GLY A 131 -5.83 -2.31 6.19
CA GLY A 131 -7.17 -2.89 6.31
C GLY A 131 -8.07 -2.64 5.09
N LYS A 132 -7.71 -1.67 4.23
CA LYS A 132 -8.45 -1.27 3.02
C LYS A 132 -7.60 -1.30 1.75
N GLN A 133 -6.34 -0.90 1.87
CA GLN A 133 -5.42 -0.69 0.75
C GLN A 133 -3.96 -0.93 1.15
N MET A 134 -3.10 -1.14 0.15
CA MET A 134 -1.65 -1.10 0.32
C MET A 134 -1.14 0.34 0.24
N THR A 135 -0.06 0.60 0.96
CA THR A 135 0.68 1.88 0.96
C THR A 135 2.17 1.60 0.76
N TYR A 136 2.82 2.38 -0.10
CA TYR A 136 4.23 2.31 -0.44
C TYR A 136 4.86 3.70 -0.40
#